data_AF-A0A2E6CGQ7-F1
#
_entry.id   AF-A0A2E6CGQ7-F1
#
_cell.length_a   1.000
_cell.length_b   1.000
_cell.length_c   1.000
_cell.angle_alpha   90.00
_cell.angle_beta   90.00
_cell.angle_gamma   90.00
#
_symmetry.space_group_name_H-M   'P 1'
#
loop_
_entity.id
_entity.type
_entity.pdbx_description
1 polymer ?
#
loop_
_entity_poly.entity_id
_entity_poly.type
_entity_poly.pdbx_seq_one_letter_code
_entity_poly.pdbx_strand_id
1 'polypeptide(L)'
;MKRWVEIVGRVYGGDLSRPALASLAPSVLRCAEGGDGVAIAVIRSTAEGLAKKIVAVSRRLGVNREDGLYYCGALLMAPPLLRSFVEESLRSKRLNMSLLPVRLPVVLGAVVLAWERAGNILDESELVKLESVAASLSSEA
;
A
#
# COMPACT_ATOMS: atom_id res chain seq x y z
N MET A 1 -5.88 35.03 -9.02
CA MET A 1 -4.93 34.47 -10.00
C MET A 1 -3.49 34.29 -9.46
N LYS A 2 -3.00 35.11 -8.52
CA LYS A 2 -1.61 35.02 -7.99
C LYS A 2 -1.25 33.74 -7.21
N ARG A 3 -2.22 33.05 -6.57
CA ARG A 3 -1.97 31.87 -5.72
C ARG A 3 -1.49 30.61 -6.46
N TRP A 4 -1.90 30.39 -7.71
CA TRP A 4 -1.52 29.18 -8.46
C TRP A 4 -0.05 29.19 -8.88
N VAL A 5 0.45 30.35 -9.32
CA VAL A 5 1.85 30.52 -9.72
C VAL A 5 2.79 30.29 -8.53
N GLU A 6 2.38 30.71 -7.33
CA GLU A 6 3.14 30.48 -6.10
C GLU A 6 3.21 28.98 -5.74
N ILE A 7 2.11 28.24 -5.85
CA ILE A 7 2.09 26.79 -5.60
C ILE A 7 2.97 26.07 -6.61
N VAL A 8 2.83 26.38 -7.90
CA VAL A 8 3.64 25.78 -8.97
C VAL A 8 5.13 26.09 -8.74
N GLY A 9 5.46 27.35 -8.41
CA GLY A 9 6.81 27.76 -8.08
C GLY A 9 7.40 26.97 -6.91
N ARG A 10 6.63 26.75 -5.84
CA ARG A 10 7.09 25.98 -4.68
C ARG A 10 7.24 24.48 -4.97
N VAL A 11 6.37 23.91 -5.81
CA VAL A 11 6.42 22.48 -6.17
C VAL A 11 7.60 22.19 -7.11
N TYR A 12 7.78 23.01 -8.15
CA TYR A 12 8.81 22.77 -9.17
C TYR A 12 10.14 23.48 -8.87
N GLY A 13 10.13 24.53 -8.06
CA GLY A 13 11.32 25.28 -7.63
C GLY A 13 12.07 24.64 -6.46
N GLY A 14 11.54 23.56 -5.87
CA GLY A 14 12.23 22.78 -4.83
C GLY A 14 11.92 23.18 -3.39
N ASP A 15 11.13 24.23 -3.16
CA ASP A 15 10.77 24.70 -1.81
C ASP A 15 9.86 23.72 -1.06
N LEU A 16 9.05 22.94 -1.78
CA LEU A 16 8.32 21.81 -1.19
C LEU A 16 9.11 20.52 -1.38
N SER A 17 9.57 19.96 -0.27
CA SER A 17 10.19 18.65 -0.25
C SER A 17 9.19 17.54 -0.62
N ARG A 18 9.68 16.44 -1.19
CA ARG A 18 8.85 15.26 -1.50
C ARG A 18 8.10 14.73 -0.26
N PRO A 19 8.71 14.64 0.94
CA PRO A 19 7.99 14.27 2.15
C PRO A 19 6.86 15.24 2.52
N ALA A 20 7.08 16.56 2.36
CA ALA A 20 6.06 17.56 2.65
C ALA A 20 4.87 17.49 1.69
N LEU A 21 5.10 17.11 0.43
CA LEU A 21 4.02 16.79 -0.51
C LEU A 21 3.30 15.51 -0.12
N ALA A 22 4.04 14.45 0.21
CA ALA A 22 3.47 13.17 0.59
C ALA A 22 2.62 13.25 1.86
N SER A 23 2.96 14.12 2.81
CA SER A 23 2.17 14.34 4.04
C SER A 23 0.79 14.94 3.78
N LEU A 24 0.49 15.38 2.56
CA LEU A 24 -0.86 15.80 2.18
C LEU A 24 -1.80 14.62 1.90
N ALA A 25 -1.27 13.43 1.61
CA ALA A 25 -2.08 12.27 1.23
C ALA A 25 -3.16 11.90 2.28
N PRO A 26 -2.88 11.89 3.60
CA PRO A 26 -3.92 11.66 4.61
C PRO A 26 -5.05 12.71 4.57
N SER A 27 -4.72 13.97 4.26
CA SER A 27 -5.72 15.04 4.13
C SER A 27 -6.62 14.82 2.92
N VAL A 28 -6.06 14.40 1.79
CA VAL A 28 -6.84 14.05 0.58
C VAL A 28 -7.78 12.89 0.86
N LEU A 29 -7.32 11.85 1.58
CA LEU A 29 -8.18 10.73 1.98
C LEU A 29 -9.36 11.20 2.84
N ARG A 30 -9.11 12.01 3.88
CA ARG A 30 -10.18 12.55 4.74
C ARG A 30 -11.20 13.39 3.95
N CYS A 31 -10.73 14.21 3.01
CA CYS A 31 -11.63 14.98 2.13
C CYS A 31 -12.50 14.06 1.28
N ALA A 32 -11.92 12.99 0.72
CA ALA A 32 -12.66 12.02 -0.09
C ALA A 32 -13.72 11.27 0.75
N GLU A 33 -13.41 10.89 1.98
CA GLU A 33 -14.38 10.30 2.92
C GLU A 33 -15.51 11.26 3.29
N GLY A 34 -15.20 12.57 3.36
CA GLY A 34 -16.18 13.63 3.53
C GLY A 34 -17.05 13.91 2.29
N GLY A 35 -16.86 13.17 1.18
CA GLY A 35 -17.65 13.32 -0.05
C GLY A 35 -17.11 14.34 -1.04
N ASP A 36 -15.91 14.87 -0.85
CA ASP A 36 -15.29 15.79 -1.82
C ASP A 36 -15.03 15.06 -3.15
N GLY A 37 -15.74 15.48 -4.20
CA GLY A 37 -15.67 14.84 -5.51
C GLY A 37 -14.29 14.91 -6.18
N VAL A 38 -13.52 15.96 -5.94
CA VAL A 38 -12.16 16.10 -6.48
C VAL A 38 -11.21 15.15 -5.77
N ALA A 39 -11.28 15.08 -4.44
CA ALA A 39 -10.49 14.15 -3.65
C ALA A 39 -10.83 12.70 -4.03
N ILE A 40 -12.12 12.35 -4.17
CA ILE A 40 -12.56 11.03 -4.64
C ILE A 40 -11.95 10.70 -6.01
N ALA A 41 -11.96 11.65 -6.95
CA ALA A 41 -11.38 11.45 -8.29
C ALA A 41 -9.86 11.19 -8.22
N VAL A 42 -9.14 11.90 -7.35
CA VAL A 42 -7.70 11.67 -7.12
C VAL A 42 -7.43 10.27 -6.57
N ILE A 43 -8.18 9.83 -5.56
CA ILE A 43 -8.02 8.49 -4.97
C ILE A 43 -8.38 7.41 -6.00
N ARG A 44 -9.45 7.59 -6.78
CA ARG A 44 -9.85 6.64 -7.85
C ARG A 44 -8.78 6.52 -8.94
N SER A 45 -8.25 7.64 -9.42
CA SER A 45 -7.14 7.64 -10.40
C SER A 45 -5.89 6.93 -9.84
N THR A 46 -5.59 7.14 -8.56
CA THR A 46 -4.49 6.44 -7.85
C THR A 46 -4.73 4.93 -7.82
N ALA A 47 -5.94 4.50 -7.45
CA ALA A 47 -6.32 3.10 -7.42
C ALA A 47 -6.23 2.42 -8.80
N GLU A 48 -6.67 3.11 -9.86
CA GLU A 48 -6.52 2.63 -11.23
C GLU A 48 -5.06 2.48 -11.66
N GLY A 49 -4.21 3.43 -11.30
CA GLY A 49 -2.77 3.35 -11.54
C GLY A 49 -2.14 2.15 -10.84
N LEU A 50 -2.54 1.87 -9.60
CA LEU A 50 -2.08 0.72 -8.85
C LEU A 50 -2.57 -0.61 -9.47
N ALA A 51 -3.85 -0.69 -9.82
CA ALA A 51 -4.43 -1.86 -10.47
C ALA A 51 -3.76 -2.18 -11.81
N LYS A 52 -3.42 -1.16 -12.63
CA LYS A 52 -2.66 -1.34 -13.88
C LYS A 52 -1.30 -2.02 -13.63
N LYS A 53 -0.59 -1.62 -12.56
CA LYS A 53 0.70 -2.24 -12.19
C LYS A 53 0.52 -3.68 -11.74
N ILE A 54 -0.48 -3.95 -10.89
CA ILE A 54 -0.81 -5.30 -10.42
C ILE A 54 -1.08 -6.21 -11.61
N VAL A 55 -2.00 -5.83 -12.51
CA VAL A 55 -2.34 -6.63 -13.70
C VAL A 55 -1.11 -6.88 -14.58
N ALA A 56 -0.24 -5.88 -14.77
CA ALA A 56 0.97 -6.06 -15.56
C ALA A 56 1.92 -7.10 -14.94
N VAL A 57 2.10 -7.07 -13.62
CA VAL A 57 2.95 -8.03 -12.89
C VAL A 57 2.32 -9.42 -12.86
N SER A 58 1.03 -9.52 -12.54
CA SER A 58 0.27 -10.79 -12.54
C SER A 58 0.38 -11.49 -13.88
N ARG A 59 0.18 -10.76 -14.99
CA ARG A 59 0.34 -11.30 -16.34
C ARG A 59 1.76 -11.78 -16.61
N ARG A 60 2.78 -11.02 -16.19
CA ARG A 60 4.19 -11.36 -16.40
C ARG A 60 4.59 -12.62 -15.62
N LEU A 61 4.07 -12.79 -14.42
CA LEU A 61 4.40 -13.91 -13.53
C LEU A 61 3.48 -15.13 -13.71
N GLY A 62 2.44 -15.04 -14.55
CA GLY A 62 1.45 -16.09 -14.71
C GLY A 62 0.57 -16.31 -13.47
N VAL A 63 0.52 -15.33 -12.55
CA VAL A 63 -0.31 -15.37 -11.36
C VAL A 63 -1.74 -15.02 -11.77
N ASN A 64 -2.59 -16.04 -11.88
CA ASN A 64 -3.92 -15.96 -12.45
C ASN A 64 -4.93 -16.71 -11.58
N ARG A 65 -5.02 -16.39 -10.29
CA ARG A 65 -5.93 -17.06 -9.34
C ARG A 65 -6.42 -16.11 -8.23
N GLU A 66 -7.43 -16.60 -7.51
CA GLU A 66 -8.07 -16.05 -6.30
C GLU A 66 -7.12 -15.88 -5.10
N ASP A 67 -5.81 -15.94 -5.34
CA ASP A 67 -4.79 -15.74 -4.33
C ASP A 67 -4.90 -14.33 -3.77
N GLY A 68 -4.80 -14.21 -2.44
CA GLY A 68 -4.87 -12.92 -1.78
C GLY A 68 -3.74 -11.99 -2.22
N LEU A 69 -4.09 -10.74 -2.55
CA LEU A 69 -3.11 -9.70 -2.81
C LEU A 69 -2.70 -9.06 -1.48
N TYR A 70 -1.53 -9.42 -0.98
CA TYR A 70 -1.02 -8.86 0.27
C TYR A 70 -0.52 -7.42 0.06
N TYR A 71 -0.93 -6.52 0.94
CA TYR A 71 -0.51 -5.12 0.90
C TYR A 71 0.27 -4.69 2.14
N CYS A 72 1.18 -3.75 1.93
CA CYS A 72 1.91 -3.04 2.96
C CYS A 72 1.89 -1.53 2.68
N GLY A 73 2.15 -0.74 3.71
CA GLY A 73 2.24 0.72 3.63
C GLY A 73 1.04 1.46 4.21
N ALA A 74 1.31 2.62 4.83
CA ALA A 74 0.35 3.35 5.65
C ALA A 74 -0.95 3.73 4.92
N LEU A 75 -0.88 4.13 3.65
CA LEU A 75 -2.07 4.55 2.89
C LEU A 75 -3.03 3.40 2.59
N LEU A 76 -2.52 2.18 2.41
CA LEU A 76 -3.35 1.00 2.21
C LEU A 76 -3.80 0.41 3.55
N MET A 77 -3.14 0.73 4.66
CA MET A 77 -3.61 0.45 6.04
C MET A 77 -4.64 1.46 6.55
N ALA A 78 -4.71 2.64 5.92
CA ALA A 78 -5.65 3.71 6.19
C ALA A 78 -7.12 3.29 5.84
N PRO A 79 -8.10 4.22 5.80
CA PRO A 79 -9.49 3.86 5.61
C PRO A 79 -9.79 3.01 4.37
N PRO A 80 -10.90 2.24 4.38
CA PRO A 80 -11.21 1.26 3.34
C PRO A 80 -11.35 1.82 1.92
N LEU A 81 -11.52 3.13 1.75
CA LEU A 81 -11.86 3.77 0.48
C LEU A 81 -10.82 3.52 -0.63
N LEU A 82 -9.53 3.64 -0.35
CA LEU A 82 -8.51 3.36 -1.36
C LEU A 82 -8.50 1.87 -1.72
N ARG A 83 -8.64 0.97 -0.73
CA ARG A 83 -8.67 -0.47 -0.95
C ARG A 83 -9.86 -0.88 -1.81
N SER A 84 -11.05 -0.35 -1.53
CA SER A 84 -12.26 -0.67 -2.30
C SER A 84 -12.17 -0.23 -3.75
N PHE A 85 -11.59 0.95 -4.04
CA PHE A 85 -11.35 1.39 -5.41
C PHE A 85 -10.28 0.56 -6.13
N VAL A 86 -9.27 0.07 -5.42
CA VAL A 86 -8.28 -0.84 -6.02
C VAL A 86 -8.96 -2.15 -6.41
N GLU A 87 -9.71 -2.78 -5.50
CA GLU A 87 -10.45 -4.02 -5.78
C GLU A 87 -11.47 -3.84 -6.91
N GLU A 88 -12.22 -2.74 -6.94
CA GLU A 88 -13.11 -2.39 -8.05
C GLU A 88 -12.34 -2.31 -9.39
N SER A 89 -11.19 -1.66 -9.37
CA SER A 89 -10.34 -1.50 -10.56
C SER A 89 -9.70 -2.82 -11.02
N LEU A 90 -9.43 -3.76 -10.10
CA LEU A 90 -8.97 -5.11 -10.43
C LEU A 90 -10.10 -5.96 -11.02
N ARG A 91 -11.30 -5.94 -10.41
CA ARG A 91 -12.49 -6.63 -10.92
C ARG A 91 -12.86 -6.21 -12.33
N SER A 92 -12.82 -4.90 -12.63
CA SER A 92 -13.06 -4.40 -14.01
C SER A 92 -12.06 -4.91 -15.04
N LYS A 93 -10.88 -5.37 -14.61
CA LYS A 93 -9.82 -5.95 -15.46
C LYS A 93 -9.84 -7.48 -15.44
N ARG A 94 -10.92 -8.09 -14.93
CA ARG A 94 -11.11 -9.54 -14.80
C ARG A 94 -10.07 -10.22 -13.91
N LEU A 95 -9.55 -9.49 -12.93
CA LEU A 95 -8.65 -10.03 -11.90
C LEU A 95 -9.39 -10.02 -10.56
N ASN A 96 -9.84 -11.20 -10.12
CA ASN A 96 -10.58 -11.37 -8.87
C ASN A 96 -9.60 -11.69 -7.73
N MET A 97 -8.97 -10.64 -7.20
CA MET A 97 -8.07 -10.73 -6.04
C MET A 97 -8.60 -9.82 -4.93
N SER A 98 -8.57 -10.31 -3.70
CA SER A 98 -8.91 -9.54 -2.50
C SER A 98 -7.65 -8.96 -1.88
N LEU A 99 -7.72 -7.72 -1.38
CA LEU A 99 -6.61 -7.11 -0.66
C LEU A 99 -6.53 -7.64 0.78
N LEU A 100 -5.44 -8.32 1.11
CA LEU A 100 -5.20 -8.86 2.45
C LEU A 100 -4.06 -8.11 3.15
N PRO A 101 -4.19 -7.79 4.45
CA PRO A 101 -3.07 -7.24 5.19
C PRO A 101 -1.98 -8.31 5.38
N VAL A 102 -0.72 -7.89 5.47
CA VAL A 102 0.36 -8.78 5.90
C VAL A 102 0.16 -9.19 7.36
N ARG A 103 0.42 -10.46 7.67
CA ARG A 103 0.25 -11.03 9.02
C ARG A 103 1.38 -10.66 10.00
N LEU A 104 2.57 -10.40 9.46
CA LEU A 104 3.77 -10.12 10.23
C LEU A 104 4.32 -8.74 9.91
N PRO A 105 4.93 -8.04 10.89
CA PRO A 105 5.70 -6.84 10.64
C PRO A 105 6.76 -7.07 9.54
N VAL A 106 6.85 -6.15 8.59
CA VAL A 106 7.75 -6.28 7.43
C VAL A 106 9.23 -6.44 7.82
N VAL A 107 9.62 -5.92 8.99
CA VAL A 107 10.98 -6.07 9.54
C VAL A 107 11.36 -7.54 9.77
N LEU A 108 10.39 -8.39 10.13
CA LEU A 108 10.63 -9.82 10.34
C LEU A 108 10.96 -10.54 9.02
N GLY A 109 10.52 -10.01 7.88
CA GLY A 109 10.94 -10.54 6.57
C GLY A 109 12.45 -10.47 6.37
N ALA A 110 13.12 -9.43 6.87
CA ALA A 110 14.58 -9.32 6.82
C ALA A 110 15.26 -10.38 7.71
N VAL A 111 14.67 -10.69 8.86
CA VAL A 111 15.15 -11.73 9.77
C VAL A 111 15.04 -13.11 9.12
N VAL A 112 13.88 -13.42 8.52
CA VAL A 112 13.65 -14.68 7.79
C VAL A 112 14.68 -14.84 6.67
N LEU A 113 14.89 -13.80 5.85
CA LEU A 113 15.87 -13.84 4.76
C LEU A 113 17.31 -14.06 5.28
N ALA A 114 17.68 -13.50 6.43
CA ALA A 114 18.97 -13.74 7.05
C ALA A 114 19.11 -15.17 7.59
N TRP A 115 18.03 -15.70 8.18
CA TRP A 115 17.94 -17.06 8.70
C TRP A 115 18.10 -18.11 7.59
N GLU A 116 17.40 -17.93 6.47
CA GLU A 116 17.51 -18.78 5.28
C GLU A 116 18.92 -18.74 4.68
N ARG A 117 19.53 -17.55 4.62
CA ARG A 117 20.93 -17.41 4.14
C ARG A 117 21.96 -18.07 5.04
N ALA A 118 21.65 -18.26 6.32
CA ALA A 118 22.49 -19.03 7.23
C ALA A 118 22.32 -20.56 7.05
N GLY A 119 21.50 -21.00 6.09
CA GLY A 119 21.28 -22.41 5.76
C GLY A 119 20.14 -23.07 6.54
N ASN A 120 19.35 -22.29 7.28
CA ASN A 120 18.20 -22.81 8.00
C ASN A 120 16.96 -22.82 7.10
N ILE A 121 16.00 -23.68 7.42
CA ILE A 121 14.68 -23.71 6.76
C ILE A 121 13.67 -23.12 7.73
N LEU A 122 12.72 -22.33 7.20
CA LEU A 122 11.58 -21.86 7.97
C LEU A 122 10.47 -22.91 7.89
N ASP A 123 10.15 -23.53 9.02
CA ASP A 123 9.00 -24.41 9.19
C ASP A 123 7.88 -23.75 10.02
N GLU A 124 6.77 -24.46 10.17
CA GLU A 124 5.58 -23.96 10.88
C GLU A 124 5.88 -23.64 12.36
N SER A 125 6.79 -24.38 13.00
CA SER A 125 7.20 -24.15 14.38
C SER A 125 8.01 -22.86 14.54
N GLU A 126 8.85 -22.52 13.56
CA GLU A 126 9.54 -21.22 13.53
C GLU A 126 8.58 -20.08 13.20
N LEU A 127 7.59 -20.30 12.33
CA LEU A 127 6.56 -19.31 12.02
C LEU A 127 5.79 -18.89 13.26
N VAL A 128 5.37 -19.85 14.10
CA VAL A 128 4.69 -19.59 15.38
C VAL A 128 5.57 -18.78 16.34
N LYS A 129 6.89 -19.03 16.36
CA LYS A 129 7.83 -18.23 17.17
C LYS A 129 7.95 -16.80 16.64
N LEU A 130 7.94 -16.61 15.31
CA LEU A 130 7.95 -15.28 14.73
C LEU A 130 6.66 -14.51 15.03
N GLU A 131 5.51 -15.19 15.07
CA GLU A 131 4.23 -14.57 15.47
C GLU A 131 4.24 -14.10 16.93
N SER A 132 4.84 -14.87 17.84
CA SER A 132 4.95 -14.45 19.25
C SER A 132 5.88 -13.24 19.42
N VAL A 133 6.98 -13.18 18.66
CA VAL A 133 7.88 -12.01 18.60
C VAL A 133 7.18 -10.80 17.94
N ALA A 134 6.36 -11.02 16.91
CA ALA A 134 5.58 -9.95 16.29
C ALA A 134 4.61 -9.29 17.28
N ALA A 135 3.98 -10.10 18.14
CA ALA A 135 3.06 -9.61 19.16
C ALA A 135 3.76 -8.71 20.19
N SER A 136 4.99 -9.03 20.61
CA SER A 136 5.74 -8.17 21.53
C SER A 136 6.17 -6.85 20.88
N LEU A 137 6.62 -6.88 19.63
CA LEU A 137 7.01 -5.68 18.88
C LEU A 137 5.86 -4.70 18.63
N SER A 138 4.62 -5.22 18.53
CA SER A 138 3.44 -4.39 18.32
C SER A 138 2.92 -3.72 19.61
N SER A 139 3.41 -4.14 20.78
CA SER A 139 3.04 -3.57 22.08
C SER A 139 3.91 -2.37 22.51
N GLU A 140 5.03 -2.15 21.83
CA GLU A 140 6.00 -1.08 22.11
C GLU A 140 5.89 0.13 21.16
N ALA A 141 4.96 0.10 20.20
CA ALA A 141 4.74 1.13 19.18
C ALA A 141 3.40 1.86 19.35
#